data_AF-A0A6C0LVH4-F1
#
_entry.id   AF-A0A6C0LVH4-F1
#
_cell.length_a   1.000
_cell.length_b   1.000
_cell.length_c   1.000
_cell.angle_alpha   90.00
_cell.angle_beta   90.00
_cell.angle_gamma   90.00
#
_symmetry.space_group_name_H-M   'P 1'
#
loop_
_entity.id
_entity.type
_entity.pdbx_description
1 polymer ?
#
loop_
_entity_poly.entity_id
_entity_poly.type
_entity_poly.pdbx_seq_one_letter_code
_entity_poly.pdbx_strand_id
1 'polypeptide(L)'
;MNYSTISNLGSNLQSEVDNPLTYCMNNNMDQRFLHGGNADVYGQHSRPCQLFMSEYCATKWDSFCEAASYNTNTSFPNNAGSCLGNTDVSCKDLTAGEVLIKNTAARKYLVKMVDMKKTYEPFDPNVANSPLISYWIPTNGCSDQSTGIPIYSVNSKTIDSDHVMNKILSKPIIAFDILVNIYNTMKRTGKLKDLRGTKIGNFFISNPYFKSKGGI
;
A
#
# COMPACT_ATOMS: atom_id res chain seq x y z
N MET A 1 -50.47 19.91 20.70
CA MET A 1 -49.78 18.84 19.95
C MET A 1 -48.59 19.47 19.28
N ASN A 2 -47.38 19.14 19.74
CA ASN A 2 -46.14 19.77 19.29
C ASN A 2 -45.54 18.87 18.21
N TYR A 3 -45.54 19.32 16.95
CA TYR A 3 -44.86 18.60 15.88
C TYR A 3 -43.36 18.85 16.02
N SER A 4 -42.61 17.80 16.35
CA SER A 4 -41.14 17.84 16.34
C SER A 4 -40.67 17.86 14.88
N THR A 5 -40.07 18.97 14.47
CA THR A 5 -39.37 19.09 13.18
C THR A 5 -38.16 18.16 13.16
N ILE A 6 -38.09 17.26 12.18
CA ILE A 6 -36.87 16.50 11.87
C ILE A 6 -35.89 17.50 11.25
N SER A 7 -35.05 18.12 12.08
CA SER A 7 -34.13 19.19 11.66
C SER A 7 -32.79 18.67 11.16
N ASN A 8 -32.60 17.36 11.03
CA ASN A 8 -31.35 16.73 10.57
C ASN A 8 -31.64 15.50 9.70
N LEU A 9 -32.18 15.72 8.50
CA LEU A 9 -31.99 14.78 7.39
C LEU A 9 -30.98 15.42 6.45
N GLY A 10 -29.78 14.83 6.38
CA GLY A 10 -28.75 15.25 5.44
C GLY A 10 -27.75 16.27 5.98
N SER A 11 -26.99 15.93 7.02
CA SER A 11 -25.56 16.23 6.91
C SER A 11 -25.01 15.35 5.77
N ASN A 12 -24.01 15.82 5.03
CA ASN A 12 -23.19 14.98 4.13
C ASN A 12 -22.42 13.92 4.94
N LEU A 13 -23.13 13.13 5.75
CA LEU A 13 -22.65 11.89 6.32
C LEU A 13 -22.47 10.99 5.11
N GLN A 14 -21.20 10.82 4.74
CA GLN A 14 -20.78 9.85 3.75
C GLN A 14 -21.46 8.54 4.14
N SER A 15 -22.38 8.07 3.29
CA SER A 15 -23.10 6.84 3.56
C SER A 15 -22.07 5.74 3.79
N GLU A 16 -22.29 4.85 4.74
CA GLU A 16 -21.43 3.67 4.90
C GLU A 16 -21.37 2.87 3.58
N VAL A 17 -22.41 2.96 2.75
CA VAL A 17 -22.49 2.37 1.41
C VAL A 17 -21.51 3.01 0.42
N ASP A 18 -21.10 4.26 0.63
CA ASP A 18 -20.21 5.03 -0.25
C ASP A 18 -18.77 5.10 0.31
N ASN A 19 -18.51 4.51 1.48
CA ASN A 19 -17.20 4.53 2.11
C ASN A 19 -16.34 3.38 1.55
N PRO A 20 -15.23 3.63 0.82
CA PRO A 20 -14.41 2.55 0.28
C PRO A 20 -13.83 1.61 1.35
N LEU A 21 -13.71 2.06 2.60
CA LEU A 21 -13.27 1.18 3.69
C LEU A 21 -14.23 0.02 3.91
N THR A 22 -15.54 0.19 3.72
CA THR A 22 -16.51 -0.91 3.88
C THR A 22 -16.39 -1.92 2.74
N TYR A 23 -16.06 -1.45 1.53
CA TYR A 23 -15.72 -2.31 0.39
C TYR A 23 -14.42 -3.10 0.62
N CYS A 24 -13.46 -2.56 1.37
CA CYS A 24 -12.14 -3.19 1.52
C CYS A 24 -11.96 -4.00 2.81
N MET A 25 -12.80 -3.79 3.82
CA MET A 25 -12.66 -4.44 5.14
C MET A 25 -13.65 -5.59 5.37
N ASN A 26 -14.83 -5.55 4.74
CA ASN A 26 -15.89 -6.53 4.99
C ASN A 26 -15.67 -7.84 4.20
N ASN A 27 -16.33 -8.93 4.61
CA ASN A 27 -16.33 -10.16 3.82
C ASN A 27 -17.31 -10.07 2.64
N ASN A 28 -17.20 -10.99 1.67
CA ASN A 28 -18.04 -10.99 0.46
C ASN A 28 -19.56 -10.96 0.73
N MET A 29 -20.05 -11.51 1.85
CA MET A 29 -21.49 -11.54 2.16
C MET A 29 -21.98 -10.20 2.69
N ASP A 30 -21.24 -9.61 3.63
CA ASP A 30 -21.54 -8.27 4.16
C ASP A 30 -21.39 -7.20 3.06
N GLN A 31 -20.37 -7.36 2.20
CA GLN A 31 -20.19 -6.49 1.05
C GLN A 31 -21.35 -6.58 0.05
N ARG A 32 -21.86 -7.79 -0.23
CA ARG A 32 -23.02 -7.96 -1.13
C ARG A 32 -24.30 -7.38 -0.54
N PHE A 33 -24.46 -7.44 0.77
CA PHE A 33 -25.59 -6.82 1.44
C PHE A 33 -25.53 -5.28 1.38
N LEU A 34 -24.34 -4.71 1.60
CA LEU A 34 -24.15 -3.25 1.63
C LEU A 34 -24.00 -2.61 0.25
N HIS A 35 -23.36 -3.31 -0.70
CA HIS A 35 -22.91 -2.76 -1.98
C HIS A 35 -23.44 -3.51 -3.21
N GLY A 36 -24.31 -4.51 -3.01
CA GLY A 36 -24.96 -5.25 -4.09
C GLY A 36 -23.98 -5.99 -5.00
N GLY A 37 -24.26 -6.00 -6.31
CA GLY A 37 -23.43 -6.69 -7.31
C GLY A 37 -22.04 -6.08 -7.53
N ASN A 38 -21.81 -4.86 -7.05
CA ASN A 38 -20.52 -4.16 -7.17
C ASN A 38 -19.48 -4.67 -6.14
N ALA A 39 -19.92 -5.47 -5.16
CA ALA A 39 -19.06 -6.08 -4.15
C ALA A 39 -17.94 -6.95 -4.77
N ASP A 40 -18.20 -7.65 -5.87
CA ASP A 40 -17.17 -8.50 -6.49
C ASP A 40 -16.13 -7.68 -7.29
N VAL A 41 -16.53 -6.50 -7.80
CA VAL A 41 -15.67 -5.61 -8.63
C VAL A 41 -14.77 -4.74 -7.75
N TYR A 42 -15.30 -4.24 -6.64
CA TYR A 42 -14.61 -3.32 -5.73
C TYR A 42 -14.31 -3.96 -4.37
N GLY A 43 -14.49 -5.27 -4.21
CA GLY A 43 -14.34 -5.96 -2.92
C GLY A 43 -12.91 -6.02 -2.40
N GLN A 44 -12.74 -6.66 -1.24
CA GLN A 44 -11.50 -6.65 -0.45
C GLN A 44 -10.24 -7.01 -1.23
N HIS A 45 -10.35 -7.92 -2.19
CA HIS A 45 -9.21 -8.42 -2.96
C HIS A 45 -9.05 -7.76 -4.35
N SER A 46 -9.94 -6.83 -4.69
CA SER A 46 -9.94 -6.12 -5.96
C SER A 46 -8.74 -5.17 -6.10
N ARG A 47 -8.34 -4.88 -7.34
CA ARG A 47 -7.29 -3.88 -7.62
C ARG A 47 -7.63 -2.50 -7.01
N PRO A 48 -8.85 -1.95 -7.17
CA PRO A 48 -9.22 -0.68 -6.55
C PRO A 48 -9.04 -0.68 -5.03
N CYS A 49 -9.44 -1.74 -4.33
CA CYS A 49 -9.25 -1.83 -2.88
C CYS A 49 -7.80 -1.91 -2.47
N GLN A 50 -6.99 -2.71 -3.15
CA GLN A 50 -5.57 -2.81 -2.83
C GLN A 50 -4.85 -1.46 -3.06
N LEU A 51 -5.22 -0.71 -4.10
CA LEU A 51 -4.68 0.63 -4.37
C LEU A 51 -5.16 1.66 -3.32
N PHE A 52 -6.44 1.66 -3.00
CA PHE A 52 -7.03 2.55 -2.00
C PHE A 52 -6.43 2.31 -0.62
N MET A 53 -6.47 1.05 -0.14
CA MET A 53 -5.98 0.69 1.20
C MET A 53 -4.49 0.97 1.34
N SER A 54 -3.69 0.73 0.30
CA SER A 54 -2.26 1.05 0.36
C SER A 54 -1.99 2.56 0.41
N GLU A 55 -2.79 3.40 -0.25
CA GLU A 55 -2.66 4.86 -0.19
C GLU A 55 -3.18 5.42 1.15
N TYR A 56 -4.28 4.87 1.66
CA TYR A 56 -4.83 5.16 2.98
C TYR A 56 -3.81 4.83 4.08
N CYS A 57 -3.30 3.60 4.11
CA CYS A 57 -2.36 3.12 5.11
C CYS A 57 -0.95 3.75 4.99
N ALA A 58 -0.58 4.24 3.80
CA ALA A 58 0.67 4.98 3.62
C ALA A 58 0.60 6.36 4.28
N THR A 59 -0.57 6.99 4.23
CA THR A 59 -0.82 8.31 4.82
C THR A 59 -1.01 8.22 6.33
N LYS A 60 -1.83 7.27 6.79
CA LYS A 60 -2.14 7.06 8.20
C LYS A 60 -2.25 5.57 8.48
N TRP A 61 -1.45 5.08 9.43
CA TRP A 61 -1.59 3.72 9.94
C TRP A 61 -2.47 3.74 11.18
N ASP A 62 -3.68 3.20 11.09
CA ASP A 62 -4.62 3.09 12.22
C ASP A 62 -5.13 1.66 12.42
N SER A 63 -6.15 1.49 13.26
CA SER A 63 -6.72 0.19 13.60
C SER A 63 -7.27 -0.57 12.38
N PHE A 64 -7.72 0.12 11.33
CA PHE A 64 -8.19 -0.54 10.11
C PHE A 64 -7.01 -1.15 9.34
N CYS A 65 -5.92 -0.38 9.18
CA CYS A 65 -4.69 -0.89 8.57
C CYS A 65 -4.10 -2.05 9.38
N GLU A 66 -4.13 -1.94 10.71
CA GLU A 66 -3.64 -2.99 11.60
C GLU A 66 -4.46 -4.27 11.45
N ALA A 67 -5.79 -4.18 11.52
CA ALA A 67 -6.70 -5.32 11.33
C ALA A 67 -6.54 -5.95 9.95
N ALA A 68 -6.47 -5.15 8.88
CA ALA A 68 -6.27 -5.65 7.53
C ALA A 68 -4.90 -6.34 7.35
N SER A 69 -3.87 -5.89 8.07
CA SER A 69 -2.53 -6.49 8.02
C SER A 69 -2.46 -7.91 8.61
N TYR A 70 -3.44 -8.32 9.42
CA TYR A 70 -3.54 -9.67 9.99
C TYR A 70 -4.29 -10.65 9.09
N ASN A 71 -4.77 -10.23 7.92
CA ASN A 71 -5.47 -11.13 7.01
C ASN A 71 -4.51 -12.20 6.46
N THR A 72 -4.71 -13.46 6.85
CA THR A 72 -3.86 -14.60 6.50
C THR A 72 -4.26 -15.28 5.19
N ASN A 73 -5.21 -14.72 4.44
CA ASN A 73 -5.68 -15.32 3.19
C ASN A 73 -4.61 -15.26 2.10
N THR A 74 -4.24 -16.39 1.53
CA THR A 74 -3.25 -16.50 0.43
C THR A 74 -3.88 -16.76 -0.94
N SER A 75 -5.20 -16.91 -1.01
CA SER A 75 -5.93 -17.27 -2.24
C SER A 75 -5.98 -16.15 -3.27
N PHE A 76 -5.64 -14.92 -2.89
CA PHE A 76 -5.78 -13.74 -3.74
C PHE A 76 -4.44 -13.09 -4.05
N PRO A 77 -4.12 -12.88 -5.35
CA PRO A 77 -2.86 -12.27 -5.74
C PRO A 77 -2.83 -10.76 -5.44
N ASN A 78 -1.62 -10.18 -5.49
CA ASN A 78 -1.44 -8.75 -5.51
C ASN A 78 -1.85 -8.18 -6.88
N ASN A 79 -2.98 -7.49 -6.91
CA ASN A 79 -3.56 -6.87 -8.10
C ASN A 79 -3.21 -5.37 -8.23
N ALA A 80 -2.65 -4.76 -7.18
CA ALA A 80 -2.27 -3.35 -7.17
C ALA A 80 -0.83 -3.09 -7.67
N GLY A 81 0.07 -4.06 -7.48
CA GLY A 81 1.46 -3.98 -7.93
C GLY A 81 1.75 -4.96 -9.05
N SER A 82 2.67 -4.61 -9.94
CA SER A 82 3.26 -5.60 -10.84
C SER A 82 4.16 -6.51 -10.01
N CYS A 83 3.70 -7.73 -9.73
CA CYS A 83 4.61 -8.83 -9.49
C CYS A 83 5.23 -9.14 -10.85
N LEU A 84 6.49 -8.76 -11.03
CA LEU A 84 7.14 -8.77 -12.33
C LEU A 84 7.50 -10.21 -12.70
N GLY A 85 6.52 -10.95 -13.21
CA GLY A 85 6.69 -12.26 -13.84
C GLY A 85 6.40 -13.47 -12.93
N ASN A 86 6.09 -14.59 -13.59
CA ASN A 86 5.79 -15.90 -12.98
C ASN A 86 6.93 -16.53 -12.16
N THR A 87 8.07 -15.84 -12.02
CA THR A 87 9.26 -16.26 -11.29
C THR A 87 9.58 -15.36 -10.09
N ASP A 88 8.76 -14.33 -9.83
CA ASP A 88 9.07 -13.31 -8.86
C ASP A 88 8.80 -13.80 -7.42
N VAL A 89 9.87 -14.28 -6.77
CA VAL A 89 9.89 -14.73 -5.35
C VAL A 89 9.33 -13.66 -4.42
N SER A 90 9.36 -12.39 -4.84
CA SER A 90 8.94 -11.22 -4.07
C SER A 90 7.43 -11.18 -3.77
N CYS A 91 6.58 -11.86 -4.54
CA CYS A 91 5.12 -11.91 -4.29
C CYS A 91 4.59 -13.31 -3.99
N LYS A 92 5.45 -14.33 -4.04
CA LYS A 92 5.03 -15.72 -3.88
C LYS A 92 4.68 -15.98 -2.40
N ASP A 93 3.52 -16.60 -2.18
CA ASP A 93 3.04 -17.03 -0.86
C ASP A 93 2.81 -15.90 0.17
N LEU A 94 2.63 -14.65 -0.28
CA LEU A 94 2.21 -13.56 0.60
C LEU A 94 0.72 -13.67 0.91
N THR A 95 0.39 -13.49 2.18
CA THR A 95 -1.00 -13.30 2.63
C THR A 95 -1.53 -11.94 2.19
N ALA A 96 -2.85 -11.77 2.13
CA ALA A 96 -3.49 -10.51 1.79
C ALA A 96 -3.05 -9.35 2.70
N GLY A 97 -2.82 -9.62 3.99
CA GLY A 97 -2.27 -8.64 4.93
C GLY A 97 -0.83 -8.26 4.62
N GLU A 98 0.00 -9.21 4.20
CA GLU A 98 1.38 -8.94 3.78
C GLU A 98 1.46 -8.20 2.45
N VAL A 99 0.56 -8.52 1.51
CA VAL A 99 0.37 -7.75 0.28
C VAL A 99 0.02 -6.29 0.60
N LEU A 100 -0.87 -6.05 1.57
CA LEU A 100 -1.19 -4.70 2.03
C LEU A 100 0.07 -4.00 2.60
N ILE A 101 0.84 -4.66 3.46
CA ILE A 101 2.07 -4.09 4.03
C ILE A 101 3.05 -3.72 2.92
N LYS A 102 3.28 -4.63 1.96
CA LYS A 102 4.18 -4.42 0.82
C LYS A 102 3.73 -3.25 -0.05
N ASN A 103 2.47 -3.21 -0.45
CA ASN A 103 1.92 -2.14 -1.28
C ASN A 103 1.94 -0.79 -0.55
N THR A 104 1.66 -0.80 0.76
CA THR A 104 1.76 0.39 1.60
C THR A 104 3.20 0.93 1.63
N ALA A 105 4.18 0.05 1.80
CA ALA A 105 5.59 0.42 1.78
C ALA A 105 6.04 0.97 0.43
N ALA A 106 5.60 0.34 -0.67
CA ALA A 106 5.88 0.76 -2.03
C ALA A 106 5.30 2.14 -2.34
N ARG A 107 4.25 2.58 -1.64
CA ARG A 107 3.74 3.96 -1.75
C ARG A 107 4.45 4.91 -0.81
N LYS A 108 4.56 4.52 0.46
CA LYS A 108 5.03 5.38 1.55
C LYS A 108 6.47 5.83 1.40
N TYR A 109 7.34 4.93 0.92
CA TYR A 109 8.77 5.20 0.78
C TYR A 109 9.16 5.68 -0.62
N LEU A 110 8.21 5.80 -1.54
CA LEU A 110 8.46 6.19 -2.92
C LEU A 110 8.79 7.69 -2.99
N VAL A 111 10.01 7.99 -3.44
CA VAL A 111 10.43 9.37 -3.73
C VAL A 111 10.03 9.76 -5.14
N LYS A 112 10.29 8.86 -6.11
CA LYS A 112 9.90 9.05 -7.51
C LYS A 112 9.85 7.72 -8.25
N MET A 113 8.99 7.66 -9.25
CA MET A 113 9.07 6.67 -10.32
C MET A 113 9.76 7.30 -11.53
N VAL A 114 10.75 6.60 -12.08
CA VAL A 114 11.41 7.01 -13.33
C VAL A 114 10.56 6.55 -14.52
N ASP A 115 10.39 7.42 -15.52
CA ASP A 115 9.66 7.17 -16.76
C ASP A 115 8.16 6.82 -16.62
N MET A 116 7.56 7.14 -15.47
CA MET A 116 6.13 6.97 -15.23
C MET A 116 5.45 8.28 -14.85
N LYS A 117 4.19 8.40 -15.25
CA LYS A 117 3.26 9.45 -14.82
C LYS A 117 2.26 8.87 -13.82
N LYS A 118 2.00 9.62 -12.75
CA LYS A 118 0.94 9.29 -11.78
C LYS A 118 -0.42 9.67 -12.39
N THR A 119 -1.31 8.71 -12.47
CA THR A 119 -2.70 8.84 -12.96
C THR A 119 -3.66 8.58 -11.81
N TYR A 120 -4.87 9.13 -11.92
CA TYR A 120 -5.92 9.02 -10.93
C TYR A 120 -7.22 8.56 -11.59
N GLU A 121 -7.94 7.67 -10.91
CA GLU A 121 -9.27 7.23 -11.30
C GLU A 121 -10.18 7.20 -10.05
N PRO A 122 -11.50 7.41 -10.18
CA PRO A 122 -12.40 7.19 -9.06
C PRO A 122 -12.36 5.72 -8.63
N PHE A 123 -12.36 5.47 -7.32
CA PHE A 123 -12.48 4.12 -6.76
C PHE A 123 -13.72 3.39 -7.31
N ASP A 124 -14.90 4.02 -7.24
CA ASP A 124 -16.14 3.60 -7.88
C ASP A 124 -16.63 4.71 -8.83
N PRO A 125 -16.66 4.50 -10.16
CA PRO A 125 -17.11 5.48 -11.14
C PRO A 125 -18.62 5.77 -11.06
N ASN A 126 -19.41 4.95 -10.38
CA ASN A 126 -20.85 5.15 -10.21
C ASN A 126 -21.19 6.03 -9.01
N VAL A 127 -20.21 6.30 -8.14
CA VAL A 127 -20.40 7.15 -6.94
C VAL A 127 -19.77 8.51 -7.20
N ALA A 128 -20.60 9.56 -7.29
CA ALA A 128 -20.17 10.92 -7.63
C ALA A 128 -19.10 11.48 -6.67
N ASN A 129 -19.12 11.06 -5.40
CA ASN A 129 -18.17 11.46 -4.37
C ASN A 129 -17.12 10.39 -4.06
N SER A 130 -16.89 9.44 -4.98
CA SER A 130 -15.88 8.41 -4.79
C SER A 130 -14.49 9.04 -4.66
N PRO A 131 -13.67 8.62 -3.67
CA PRO A 131 -12.30 9.07 -3.60
C PRO A 131 -11.51 8.57 -4.81
N LEU A 132 -10.46 9.32 -5.15
CA LEU A 132 -9.55 8.97 -6.23
C LEU A 132 -8.50 7.98 -5.72
N ILE A 133 -8.29 6.91 -6.47
CA ILE A 133 -7.14 6.03 -6.32
C ILE A 133 -6.09 6.40 -7.37
N SER A 134 -4.82 6.24 -7.00
CA SER A 134 -3.72 6.57 -7.90
C SER A 134 -2.92 5.37 -8.35
N TYR A 135 -2.38 5.41 -9.56
CA TYR A 135 -1.49 4.38 -10.10
C TYR A 135 -0.51 4.98 -11.12
N TRP A 136 0.53 4.22 -11.47
CA TRP A 136 1.59 4.67 -12.37
C TRP A 136 1.40 4.11 -13.77
N ILE A 137 1.49 4.97 -14.79
CA ILE A 137 1.48 4.58 -16.20
C ILE A 137 2.75 5.05 -16.91
N PRO A 138 3.20 4.35 -17.95
CA PRO A 138 4.29 4.80 -18.80
C PRO A 138 4.10 6.22 -19.33
N THR A 139 5.14 7.06 -19.24
CA THR A 139 5.10 8.41 -19.82
C THR A 139 4.98 8.38 -21.34
N ASN A 140 5.44 7.30 -21.98
CA ASN A 140 5.53 7.18 -23.43
C ASN A 140 4.32 6.48 -24.07
N GLY A 141 3.27 6.16 -23.30
CA GLY A 141 2.05 5.50 -23.81
C GLY A 141 2.22 4.04 -24.25
N CYS A 142 3.44 3.53 -24.38
CA CYS A 142 3.72 2.13 -24.69
C CYS A 142 3.57 1.25 -23.44
N SER A 143 2.54 0.40 -23.42
CA SER A 143 2.17 -0.50 -22.33
C SER A 143 3.11 -1.70 -22.13
N ASP A 144 3.98 -1.99 -23.10
CA ASP A 144 4.45 -3.37 -23.25
C ASP A 144 5.83 -3.63 -22.62
N GLN A 145 6.62 -2.60 -22.29
CA GLN A 145 8.02 -2.80 -21.85
C GLN A 145 8.59 -1.81 -20.83
N SER A 146 7.88 -0.74 -20.46
CA SER A 146 8.42 0.23 -19.49
C SER A 146 7.94 -0.11 -18.08
N THR A 147 8.71 -0.97 -17.42
CA THR A 147 8.58 -1.18 -15.98
C THR A 147 9.25 0.01 -15.29
N GLY A 148 8.44 0.99 -14.90
CA GLY A 148 8.92 2.17 -14.19
C GLY A 148 9.84 1.79 -13.03
N ILE A 149 10.98 2.48 -12.92
CA ILE A 149 11.98 2.15 -11.90
C ILE A 149 11.66 2.97 -10.64
N PRO A 150 11.23 2.32 -9.53
CA PRO A 150 10.99 3.03 -8.28
C PRO A 150 12.30 3.45 -7.62
N ILE A 151 12.30 4.62 -7.02
CA ILE A 151 13.36 5.08 -6.12
C ILE A 151 12.76 5.26 -4.74
N TYR A 152 13.22 4.45 -3.80
CA TYR A 152 12.77 4.47 -2.42
C TYR A 152 13.78 5.14 -1.49
N SER A 153 13.28 5.90 -0.52
CA SER A 153 14.10 6.52 0.52
C SER A 153 13.31 6.64 1.82
N VAL A 154 14.01 6.85 2.93
CA VAL A 154 13.43 6.95 4.27
C VAL A 154 14.02 8.12 5.03
N ASN A 155 13.27 8.64 6.00
CA ASN A 155 13.74 9.65 6.93
C ASN A 155 14.22 9.00 8.23
N SER A 156 15.52 9.12 8.52
CA SER A 156 16.14 8.52 9.71
C SER A 156 15.51 8.94 11.04
N LYS A 157 14.91 10.13 11.10
CA LYS A 157 14.32 10.66 12.35
C LYS A 157 12.99 10.00 12.73
N THR A 158 12.22 9.54 11.75
CA THR A 158 10.85 9.05 11.96
C THR A 158 10.69 7.56 11.68
N ILE A 159 11.72 6.93 11.09
CA ILE A 159 11.60 5.57 10.57
C ILE A 159 11.45 4.50 11.67
N ASP A 160 11.98 4.72 12.87
CA ASP A 160 11.91 3.73 13.95
C ASP A 160 10.53 3.62 14.60
N SER A 161 9.75 4.72 14.56
CA SER A 161 8.34 4.78 14.94
C SER A 161 7.40 4.33 13.83
N ASP A 162 7.90 4.07 12.63
CA ASP A 162 7.06 3.70 11.50
C ASP A 162 6.53 2.27 11.62
N HIS A 163 5.21 2.11 11.74
CA HIS A 163 4.56 0.80 11.85
C HIS A 163 4.83 -0.12 10.65
N VAL A 164 4.86 0.44 9.43
CA VAL A 164 5.08 -0.30 8.19
C VAL A 164 6.52 -0.79 8.15
N MET A 165 7.50 0.07 8.46
CA MET A 165 8.91 -0.35 8.52
C MET A 165 9.12 -1.41 9.59
N ASN A 166 8.57 -1.22 10.78
CA ASN A 166 8.70 -2.21 11.86
C ASN A 166 8.15 -3.59 11.44
N LYS A 167 7.01 -3.63 10.75
CA LYS A 167 6.44 -4.88 10.21
C LYS A 167 7.37 -5.51 9.17
N ILE A 168 7.88 -4.73 8.21
CA ILE A 168 8.83 -5.23 7.20
C ILE A 168 10.11 -5.76 7.84
N LEU A 169 10.68 -5.07 8.83
CA LEU A 169 11.90 -5.51 9.50
C LEU A 169 11.68 -6.80 10.32
N SER A 170 10.46 -7.01 10.84
CA SER A 170 10.10 -8.25 11.54
C SER A 170 10.01 -9.46 10.61
N LYS A 171 9.56 -9.26 9.37
CA LYS A 171 9.49 -10.28 8.32
C LYS A 171 9.99 -9.71 6.97
N PRO A 172 11.32 -9.61 6.77
CA PRO A 172 11.92 -8.92 5.62
C PRO A 172 11.50 -9.44 4.25
N ILE A 173 11.10 -10.72 4.15
CA ILE A 173 10.65 -11.33 2.90
C ILE A 173 9.41 -10.64 2.30
N ILE A 174 8.61 -9.92 3.10
CA ILE A 174 7.43 -9.16 2.63
C ILE A 174 7.82 -8.09 1.59
N ALA A 175 8.97 -7.44 1.78
CA ALA A 175 9.36 -6.27 1.00
C ALA A 175 10.89 -6.14 0.88
N PHE A 176 11.57 -7.27 0.68
CA PHE A 176 13.03 -7.30 0.64
C PHE A 176 13.59 -6.46 -0.52
N ASP A 177 12.92 -6.47 -1.66
CA ASP A 177 13.20 -5.63 -2.82
C ASP A 177 13.18 -4.13 -2.48
N ILE A 178 12.19 -3.69 -1.70
CA ILE A 178 12.09 -2.31 -1.22
C ILE A 178 13.26 -1.98 -0.29
N LEU A 179 13.61 -2.87 0.66
CA LEU A 179 14.76 -2.68 1.55
C LEU A 179 16.08 -2.56 0.76
N VAL A 180 16.28 -3.39 -0.25
CA VAL A 180 17.45 -3.35 -1.14
C VAL A 180 17.52 -2.02 -1.89
N ASN A 181 16.40 -1.57 -2.44
CA ASN A 181 16.34 -0.30 -3.17
C ASN A 181 16.54 0.92 -2.25
N ILE A 182 15.99 0.91 -1.03
CA ILE A 182 16.27 1.93 0.00
C ILE A 182 17.77 1.98 0.29
N TYR A 183 18.41 0.84 0.57
CA TYR A 183 19.85 0.77 0.84
C TYR A 183 20.67 1.35 -0.32
N ASN A 184 20.39 0.91 -1.55
CA ASN A 184 21.11 1.38 -2.74
C ASN A 184 20.90 2.87 -2.99
N THR A 185 19.68 3.38 -2.81
CA THR A 185 19.37 4.81 -2.97
C THR A 185 20.06 5.66 -1.91
N MET A 186 20.01 5.25 -0.65
CA MET A 186 20.67 5.94 0.46
C MET A 186 22.19 5.90 0.33
N LYS A 187 22.76 4.79 -0.16
CA LYS A 187 24.19 4.67 -0.47
C LYS A 187 24.61 5.60 -1.61
N ARG A 188 23.88 5.61 -2.72
CA ARG A 188 24.15 6.48 -3.89
C ARG A 188 24.03 7.97 -3.56
N THR A 189 23.13 8.33 -2.65
CA THR A 189 22.90 9.73 -2.25
C THR A 189 23.78 10.18 -1.07
N GLY A 190 24.65 9.31 -0.54
CA GLY A 190 25.53 9.61 0.59
C GLY A 190 24.83 9.69 1.95
N LYS A 191 23.53 9.38 2.02
CA LYS A 191 22.69 9.46 3.24
C LYS A 191 22.67 8.18 4.06
N LEU A 192 23.36 7.13 3.63
CA LEU A 192 23.36 5.84 4.32
C LEU A 192 23.83 5.95 5.79
N LYS A 193 24.78 6.85 6.07
CA LYS A 193 25.29 7.12 7.42
C LYS A 193 24.21 7.66 8.36
N ASP A 194 23.20 8.35 7.83
CA ASP A 194 22.09 8.91 8.61
C ASP A 194 21.22 7.82 9.23
N LEU A 195 21.28 6.59 8.71
CA LEU A 195 20.56 5.44 9.25
C LEU A 195 21.28 4.77 10.42
N ARG A 196 22.53 5.15 10.74
CA ARG A 196 23.26 4.55 11.86
C ARG A 196 22.51 4.80 13.18
N GLY A 197 22.29 3.74 13.94
CA GLY A 197 21.53 3.78 15.19
C GLY A 197 20.02 3.57 15.04
N THR A 198 19.48 3.62 13.81
CA THR A 198 18.08 3.25 13.55
C THR A 198 17.90 1.73 13.46
N LYS A 199 16.67 1.24 13.62
CA LYS A 199 16.34 -0.19 13.45
C LYS A 199 16.67 -0.70 12.05
N ILE A 200 16.33 0.06 11.01
CA ILE A 200 16.68 -0.30 9.62
C ILE A 200 18.20 -0.28 9.40
N GLY A 201 18.91 0.66 10.04
CA GLY A 201 20.36 0.70 9.98
C GLY A 201 21.00 -0.53 10.63
N ASN A 202 20.52 -0.92 11.81
CA ASN A 202 20.96 -2.13 12.50
C ASN A 202 20.68 -3.39 11.67
N PHE A 203 19.55 -3.41 10.95
CA PHE A 203 19.24 -4.48 9.99
C PHE A 203 20.25 -4.53 8.84
N PHE A 204 20.62 -3.40 8.24
CA PHE A 204 21.63 -3.37 7.18
C PHE A 204 23.05 -3.77 7.64
N ILE A 205 23.36 -3.57 8.93
CA ILE A 205 24.64 -4.00 9.52
C ILE A 205 24.65 -5.52 9.80
N SER A 206 23.55 -6.05 10.32
CA SER A 206 23.47 -7.45 10.78
C SER A 206 23.14 -8.44 9.67
N ASN A 207 22.35 -8.03 8.67
CA ASN A 207 21.87 -8.92 7.63
C ASN A 207 23.00 -9.29 6.64
N PRO A 208 23.23 -10.60 6.36
CA PRO A 208 24.32 -11.07 5.50
C PRO A 208 24.36 -10.46 4.09
N TYR A 209 23.19 -10.21 3.50
CA TYR A 209 23.09 -9.63 2.15
C TYR A 209 23.69 -8.22 2.12
N PHE A 210 23.37 -7.38 3.10
CA PHE A 210 23.83 -5.99 3.15
C PHE A 210 25.26 -5.88 3.65
N LYS A 211 25.64 -6.73 4.61
CA LYS A 211 27.02 -6.82 5.12
C LYS A 211 28.02 -7.15 4.01
N SER A 212 27.71 -8.09 3.12
CA SER A 212 28.57 -8.41 1.96
C SER A 212 28.71 -7.25 0.96
N LYS A 213 27.79 -6.28 0.98
CA LYS A 213 27.78 -5.09 0.13
C LYS A 213 28.34 -3.84 0.79
N GLY A 214 29.08 -4.01 1.89
CA GLY A 214 29.78 -2.95 2.60
C GLY A 214 29.06 -2.38 3.83
N GLY A 215 27.87 -2.86 4.18
CA GLY A 215 27.14 -2.41 5.37
C GLY A 215 26.93 -0.89 5.45
N ILE A 216 26.79 -0.37 6.67
CA ILE A 216 26.75 1.08 6.98
C ILE A 216 28.08 1.58 7.54
#